data_AF-A0A498N8F4-F1
#
_entry.id   AF-A0A498N8F4-F1
#
_cell.length_a   1.000
_cell.length_b   1.000
_cell.length_c   1.000
_cell.angle_alpha   90.00
_cell.angle_beta   90.00
_cell.angle_gamma   90.00
#
_symmetry.space_group_name_H-M   'P 1'
#
loop_
_entity.id
_entity.type
_entity.pdbx_description
1 polymer ?
#
loop_
_entity_poly.entity_id
_entity_poly.type
_entity_poly.pdbx_seq_one_letter_code
_entity_poly.pdbx_strand_id
1 'polypeptide(L)'
;MSKATKRKHVVKEVLEDCVTPTEDQHIMRVLGSNGNNLHEAVTGSGERFLVSMPTKFRKNIWIKRGDFVIVDPIKEGEKVKGEISFILYRDHIKYLRKLGVW
;
A
#
# COMPACT_ATOMS: atom_id res chain seq x y z
N MET A 1 11.13 -4.49 -22.16
CA MET A 1 11.03 -3.08 -21.72
C MET A 1 12.23 -2.71 -20.85
N SER A 2 12.80 -1.52 -21.01
CA SER A 2 13.91 -1.08 -20.15
C SER A 2 13.45 -0.82 -18.71
N LYS A 3 14.38 -0.89 -17.75
CA LYS A 3 14.13 -0.60 -16.32
C LYS A 3 13.56 0.81 -16.12
N ALA A 4 14.02 1.78 -16.92
CA ALA A 4 13.55 3.16 -16.87
C ALA A 4 12.10 3.30 -17.36
N THR A 5 11.74 2.63 -18.46
CA THR A 5 10.37 2.61 -18.98
C THR A 5 9.41 1.98 -17.97
N LYS A 6 9.80 0.86 -17.34
CA LYS A 6 8.98 0.21 -16.30
C LYS A 6 8.72 1.14 -15.10
N ARG A 7 9.75 1.86 -14.63
CA ARG A 7 9.61 2.83 -13.53
C ARG A 7 8.63 3.95 -13.88
N LYS A 8 8.69 4.48 -15.10
CA LYS A 8 7.77 5.54 -15.57
C LYS A 8 6.31 5.08 -15.52
N HIS A 9 6.02 3.85 -15.96
CA HIS A 9 4.65 3.31 -15.95
C HIS A 9 4.14 3.10 -14.52
N VAL A 10 4.96 2.49 -13.65
CA VAL A 10 4.59 2.27 -12.24
C VAL A 10 4.31 3.58 -11.51
N VAL A 11 5.11 4.62 -11.73
CA VAL A 11 4.88 5.93 -11.10
C VAL A 11 3.60 6.58 -11.64
N LYS A 12 3.34 6.44 -12.94
CA LYS A 12 2.13 6.99 -13.57
C LYS A 12 0.86 6.33 -13.03
N GLU A 13 0.81 5.01 -12.95
CA GLU A 13 -0.33 4.25 -12.41
C GLU A 13 -0.64 4.66 -10.96
N VAL A 14 0.37 4.71 -10.09
CA VAL A 14 0.13 5.05 -8.67
C VAL A 14 -0.33 6.50 -8.49
N LEU A 15 0.03 7.42 -9.38
CA LEU A 15 -0.37 8.82 -9.29
C LEU A 15 -1.74 9.11 -9.93
N GLU A 16 -2.09 8.40 -11.01
CA GLU A 16 -3.30 8.68 -11.80
C GLU A 16 -4.51 7.83 -11.40
N ASP A 17 -4.31 6.64 -10.82
CA ASP A 17 -5.42 5.78 -10.44
C ASP A 17 -6.08 6.27 -9.14
N CYS A 18 -7.31 6.78 -9.27
CA CYS A 18 -8.20 7.08 -8.15
C CYS A 18 -8.83 5.77 -7.65
N VAL A 19 -8.17 5.11 -6.70
CA VAL A 19 -8.60 3.79 -6.21
C VAL A 19 -9.57 3.92 -5.04
N THR A 20 -10.73 3.28 -5.17
CA THR A 20 -11.63 2.97 -4.04
C THR A 20 -11.27 1.59 -3.50
N PRO A 21 -11.11 1.41 -2.17
CA PRO A 21 -10.88 0.09 -1.61
C PRO A 21 -12.07 -0.83 -1.92
N THR A 22 -11.78 -2.04 -2.39
CA THR A 22 -12.76 -3.12 -2.57
C THR A 22 -13.18 -3.69 -1.21
N GLU A 23 -14.27 -4.46 -1.13
CA GLU A 23 -14.84 -5.00 0.13
C GLU A 23 -13.85 -5.76 1.01
N ASP A 24 -12.90 -6.50 0.42
CA ASP A 24 -11.88 -7.25 1.18
C ASP A 24 -10.63 -6.40 1.53
N GLN A 25 -10.49 -5.21 0.93
CA GLN A 25 -9.30 -4.39 1.07
C GLN A 25 -9.34 -3.51 2.30
N HIS A 26 -8.19 -3.39 2.97
CA HIS A 26 -8.07 -2.60 4.18
C HIS A 26 -7.10 -1.44 4.00
N ILE A 27 -7.51 -0.25 4.43
CA ILE A 27 -6.62 0.89 4.54
C ILE A 27 -5.80 0.76 5.82
N MET A 28 -4.49 0.83 5.69
CA MET A 28 -3.56 0.70 6.81
C MET A 28 -2.52 1.80 6.80
N ARG A 29 -2.02 2.15 7.99
CA ARG A 29 -0.94 3.10 8.18
C ARG A 29 0.37 2.37 8.44
N VAL A 30 1.42 2.74 7.72
CA VAL A 30 2.75 2.14 7.88
C VAL A 30 3.45 2.68 9.13
N LEU A 31 3.92 1.78 9.99
CA LEU A 31 4.69 2.09 11.20
C LEU A 31 6.19 2.04 10.94
N GLY A 32 6.65 1.13 10.09
CA GLY A 32 8.06 0.92 9.81
C GLY A 32 8.29 -0.14 8.74
N SER A 33 9.56 -0.37 8.41
CA SER A 33 9.98 -1.49 7.56
C SER A 33 10.84 -2.45 8.37
N ASN A 34 10.55 -3.74 8.26
CA ASN A 34 11.25 -4.80 8.99
C ASN A 34 12.30 -5.51 8.13
N GLY A 35 12.69 -4.90 7.00
CA GLY A 35 13.59 -5.50 6.02
C GLY A 35 12.90 -6.52 5.11
N ASN A 36 13.64 -7.05 4.12
CA ASN A 36 13.14 -7.99 3.11
C ASN A 36 11.87 -7.52 2.33
N ASN A 37 11.67 -6.21 2.17
CA ASN A 37 10.45 -5.61 1.59
C ASN A 37 9.17 -5.92 2.38
N LEU A 38 9.31 -6.19 3.69
CA LEU A 38 8.22 -6.27 4.63
C LEU A 38 8.03 -4.93 5.34
N HIS A 39 6.78 -4.56 5.54
CA HIS A 39 6.39 -3.35 6.21
C HIS A 39 5.45 -3.69 7.36
N GLU A 40 5.68 -3.10 8.53
CA GLU A 40 4.73 -3.18 9.63
C GLU A 40 3.67 -2.11 9.41
N ALA A 41 2.40 -2.54 9.36
CA ALA A 41 1.27 -1.66 9.16
C ALA A 41 0.24 -1.86 10.27
N VAL A 42 -0.52 -0.80 10.57
CA VAL A 42 -1.60 -0.79 11.56
C VAL A 42 -2.94 -0.49 10.89
N THR A 43 -3.98 -1.26 11.22
CA THR A 43 -5.37 -1.03 10.79
C THR A 43 -6.01 0.13 11.56
N GLY A 44 -7.17 0.59 11.09
CA GLY A 44 -8.02 1.52 11.86
C GLY A 44 -8.46 0.97 13.23
N SER A 45 -8.54 -0.36 13.39
CA SER A 45 -8.83 -1.02 14.67
C SER A 45 -7.64 -1.07 15.65
N GLY A 46 -6.43 -0.68 15.21
CA GLY A 46 -5.22 -0.68 16.03
C GLY A 46 -4.42 -1.98 15.99
N GLU A 47 -4.85 -2.97 15.21
CA GLU A 47 -4.14 -4.23 15.02
C GLU A 47 -2.92 -4.04 14.11
N ARG A 48 -1.81 -4.68 14.46
CA ARG A 48 -0.55 -4.58 13.73
C ARG A 48 -0.22 -5.89 13.06
N PHE A 49 0.20 -5.82 11.80
CA PHE A 49 0.68 -6.98 11.08
C PHE A 49 1.72 -6.61 10.03
N LEU A 50 2.46 -7.62 9.59
CA LEU A 50 3.41 -7.47 8.50
C LEU A 50 2.69 -7.60 7.18
N VAL A 51 3.02 -6.68 6.28
CA VAL A 51 2.54 -6.67 4.91
C VAL A 51 3.73 -6.73 3.95
N SER A 52 3.56 -7.47 2.85
CA SER A 52 4.56 -7.62 1.81
C SER A 52 4.41 -6.52 0.75
N MET A 53 5.53 -6.00 0.27
CA MET A 53 5.56 -5.11 -0.89
C MET A 53 5.54 -5.93 -2.20
N PRO A 54 4.61 -5.67 -3.14
CA PRO A 54 4.65 -6.27 -4.46
C PRO A 54 5.93 -5.97 -5.22
N THR A 55 6.33 -6.92 -6.06
CA THR A 55 7.55 -6.83 -6.87
C THR A 55 7.56 -5.64 -7.83
N LYS A 56 6.38 -5.14 -8.27
CA LYS A 56 6.25 -3.95 -9.12
C LYS A 56 6.76 -2.67 -8.45
N PHE A 57 6.60 -2.55 -7.13
CA PHE A 57 6.96 -1.35 -6.38
C PHE A 57 8.36 -1.42 -5.77
N ARG A 58 8.91 -2.63 -5.57
CA ARG A 58 10.27 -2.82 -5.03
C ARG A 58 11.29 -2.05 -5.86
N LYS A 59 12.12 -1.24 -5.19
CA LYS A 59 13.17 -0.37 -5.79
C LYS A 59 12.65 0.77 -6.69
N ASN A 60 11.34 0.93 -6.82
CA ASN A 60 10.71 1.99 -7.60
C ASN A 60 10.03 3.03 -6.71
N ILE A 61 9.45 2.60 -5.59
CA ILE A 61 8.75 3.44 -4.62
C ILE A 61 9.31 3.16 -3.22
N TRP A 62 9.45 4.22 -2.43
CA TRP A 62 9.87 4.15 -1.03
C TRP A 62 8.73 4.58 -0.14
N ILE A 63 8.39 3.73 0.83
CA ILE A 63 7.36 3.98 1.83
C ILE A 63 8.06 4.33 3.14
N LYS A 64 7.56 5.36 3.82
CA LYS A 64 8.04 5.82 5.11
C LYS A 64 6.98 5.61 6.19
N ARG A 65 7.40 5.74 7.45
CA ARG A 65 6.48 5.74 8.60
C ARG A 65 5.48 6.89 8.46
N GLY A 66 4.20 6.58 8.65
CA GLY A 66 3.10 7.54 8.54
C GLY A 66 2.41 7.55 7.18
N ASP A 67 2.97 6.88 6.17
CA ASP A 67 2.30 6.69 4.89
C ASP A 67 1.12 5.71 5.02
N PHE A 68 0.17 5.83 4.10
CA PHE A 68 -1.01 4.98 4.05
C PHE A 68 -0.95 4.06 2.84
N VAL A 69 -1.44 2.84 3.01
CA VAL A 69 -1.45 1.80 1.99
C VAL A 69 -2.77 1.07 2.02
N ILE A 70 -3.20 0.61 0.85
CA ILE A 70 -4.30 -0.36 0.71
C ILE A 70 -3.67 -1.75 0.68
N VAL A 71 -4.20 -2.64 1.49
CA VAL A 71 -3.68 -4.00 1.68
C VAL A 71 -4.75 -5.02 1.30
N ASP A 72 -4.35 -5.98 0.47
CA ASP A 72 -5.11 -7.19 0.18
C ASP A 72 -4.77 -8.24 1.26
N PRO A 73 -5.73 -8.69 2.08
CA PRO A 73 -5.47 -9.66 3.13
C PRO A 73 -5.16 -11.05 2.56
N ILE A 74 -4.17 -11.72 3.14
CA ILE A 74 -3.79 -13.09 2.80
C ILE A 74 -4.32 -14.01 3.91
N LYS A 75 -5.37 -14.79 3.62
CA LYS A 75 -6.01 -15.68 4.60
C LYS A 75 -5.09 -16.80 5.12
N GLU A 76 -4.10 -17.20 4.32
CA GLU A 76 -3.16 -18.29 4.63
C GLU A 76 -1.87 -17.81 5.34
N GLY A 77 -1.74 -16.50 5.59
CA GLY A 77 -0.52 -15.90 6.12
C GLY A 77 -0.41 -16.00 7.64
N GLU A 78 0.65 -16.65 8.15
CA GLU A 78 0.92 -16.74 9.59
C GLU A 78 1.45 -15.40 10.15
N LYS A 79 2.63 -14.97 9.67
CA LYS A 79 3.27 -13.71 10.10
C LYS A 79 2.98 -12.54 9.17
N VAL A 80 2.90 -12.81 7.86
CA VAL A 80 2.60 -11.81 6.83
C VAL A 80 1.14 -11.96 6.46
N LYS A 81 0.29 -11.02 6.89
CA LYS A 81 -1.17 -11.13 6.77
C LYS A 81 -1.75 -10.41 5.55
N GLY A 82 -0.91 -9.80 4.72
CA GLY A 82 -1.40 -9.10 3.54
C GLY A 82 -0.29 -8.67 2.57
N GLU A 83 -0.72 -8.30 1.37
CA GLU A 83 0.12 -7.69 0.34
C GLU A 83 -0.36 -6.27 0.05
N ILE A 84 0.57 -5.33 -0.14
CA ILE A 84 0.25 -3.93 -0.45
C ILE A 84 -0.27 -3.84 -1.88
N SER A 85 -1.56 -3.57 -2.09
CA SER A 85 -2.10 -3.38 -3.44
C SER A 85 -1.76 -2.00 -4.01
N PHE A 86 -1.94 -0.97 -3.18
CA PHE A 86 -1.82 0.44 -3.55
C PHE A 86 -1.19 1.28 -2.43
N ILE A 87 -0.50 2.34 -2.83
CA ILE A 87 0.14 3.30 -1.92
C ILE A 87 -0.64 4.62 -2.03
N LEU A 88 -1.15 5.10 -0.91
CA LEU A 88 -2.00 6.28 -0.86
C LEU A 88 -1.17 7.53 -0.62
N TYR A 89 -1.21 8.44 -1.58
CA TYR A 89 -0.68 9.79 -1.44
C TYR A 89 -1.73 10.75 -0.89
N ARG A 90 -1.28 11.96 -0.54
CA ARG A 90 -2.14 13.01 0.03
C ARG A 90 -3.38 13.32 -0.81
N ASP A 91 -3.28 13.29 -2.13
CA ASP A 91 -4.41 13.60 -3.00
C ASP A 91 -5.42 12.45 -3.05
N HIS A 92 -4.96 11.20 -3.00
CA HIS A 92 -5.82 10.02 -2.85
C HIS A 92 -6.59 10.05 -1.54
N ILE A 93 -5.94 10.43 -0.43
CA ILE A 93 -6.59 10.57 0.88
C ILE A 93 -7.68 11.66 0.83
N LYS A 94 -7.41 12.80 0.18
CA LYS A 94 -8.45 13.85 -0.01
C LYS A 94 -9.63 13.32 -0.82
N TYR A 95 -9.37 12.55 -1.86
CA TYR A 95 -10.41 11.94 -2.69
C TYR A 95 -11.27 10.95 -1.90
N LEU A 96 -10.64 10.04 -1.15
CA LEU A 96 -11.33 9.09 -0.26
C LEU A 96 -12.17 9.80 0.80
N ARG A 97 -11.65 10.88 1.41
CA ARG A 97 -12.42 11.72 2.36
C ARG A 97 -13.62 12.40 1.71
N LYS A 98 -13.50 12.83 0.44
CA LYS A 98 -14.62 13.42 -0.31
C LYS A 98 -15.71 12.39 -0.62
N LEU A 99 -15.31 11.15 -0.86
CA LEU A 99 -16.21 10.01 -1.08
C LEU A 99 -16.82 9.45 0.23
N GLY A 100 -16.27 9.81 1.40
CA GLY A 100 -16.76 9.32 2.70
C GLY A 100 -16.31 7.90 3.05
N VAL A 101 -15.27 7.38 2.40
CA VAL A 101 -14.73 6.01 2.56
C VAL A 101 -13.37 5.98 3.26
N TRP A 102 -13.03 7.04 3.99
CA TRP A 102 -11.79 7.17 4.76
C TRP A 102 -11.99 6.86 6.24
#